data_AF-A0AAU6TUV7-F1
#
_entry.id   AF-A0AAU6TUV7-F1
#
_cell.length_a   1.000
_cell.length_b   1.000
_cell.length_c   1.000
_cell.angle_alpha   90.00
_cell.angle_beta   90.00
_cell.angle_gamma   90.00
#
_symmetry.space_group_name_H-M   'P 1'
#
loop_
_entity.id
_entity.type
_entity.pdbx_description
1 polymer ?
#
loop_
_entity_poly.entity_id
_entity_poly.type
_entity_poly.pdbx_seq_one_letter_code
_entity_poly.pdbx_strand_id
1 'polypeptide(L)'
;MNNNKKLTITVPLPEPYHTADFLAFHLRDNHHVAEEVTENRVMKGICLHSHPALLTLEISSGEARVTLSTDGPGPLPEDEARMQHLARHMLGLIQPVEEFETQYQDHPLAGPLIRQQKGLRIYQSATPFEAINWAIIGQQISVQAAISIRRRLIQHIGLRHSSGLWCYPDAAHILQTDFDGLRSCGFSVGKANALLALSEQLESGALVLPDVVTPENADAVSASLTAIKGIGTWTVSYALLRGFNYLNGSLHGDIAVRRNLQRLLARDEKITADETQEWLADFAPWRALMAAHLWRLESAAGY
;
A
#
# COMPACT_ATOMS: atom_id res chain seq x y z
N MET A 1 -34.49 -8.60 0.01
CA MET A 1 -34.01 -7.64 1.04
C MET A 1 -32.53 -7.90 1.23
N ASN A 2 -31.66 -7.01 0.75
CA ASN A 2 -30.22 -7.11 0.98
C ASN A 2 -29.95 -6.79 2.45
N ASN A 3 -29.64 -7.80 3.26
CA ASN A 3 -29.12 -7.57 4.61
C ASN A 3 -27.65 -7.21 4.50
N ASN A 4 -27.35 -5.95 4.14
CA ASN A 4 -25.98 -5.43 4.24
C ASN A 4 -25.61 -5.38 5.73
N LYS A 5 -24.61 -6.16 6.12
CA LYS A 5 -24.05 -6.08 7.47
C LYS A 5 -23.04 -4.94 7.52
N LYS A 6 -22.99 -4.24 8.64
CA LYS A 6 -22.14 -3.07 8.86
C LYS A 6 -21.47 -3.14 10.23
N LEU A 7 -20.16 -2.96 10.27
CA LEU A 7 -19.39 -2.70 11.50
C LEU A 7 -18.89 -1.26 11.45
N THR A 8 -18.83 -0.58 12.60
CA THR A 8 -18.29 0.78 12.67
C THR A 8 -17.52 0.95 13.97
N ILE A 9 -16.34 1.53 13.86
CA ILE A 9 -15.45 1.86 14.97
C ILE A 9 -14.98 3.31 14.83
N THR A 10 -14.39 3.82 15.91
CA THR A 10 -13.69 5.10 15.90
C THR A 10 -12.24 4.86 16.33
N VAL A 11 -11.32 5.55 15.66
CA VAL A 11 -9.88 5.52 15.96
C VAL A 11 -9.39 6.94 16.23
N PRO A 12 -8.69 7.20 17.35
CA PRO A 12 -8.12 8.51 17.61
C PRO A 12 -6.99 8.83 16.62
N LEU A 13 -6.91 10.08 16.20
CA LEU A 13 -5.85 10.61 15.33
C LEU A 13 -4.87 11.46 16.15
N PRO A 14 -3.56 11.33 15.91
CA PRO A 14 -2.55 12.15 16.59
C PRO A 14 -2.56 13.59 16.07
N GLU A 15 -1.95 14.51 16.80
CA GLU A 15 -1.75 15.89 16.36
C GLU A 15 -0.25 16.17 16.13
N PRO A 16 0.19 16.51 14.90
CA PRO A 16 -0.61 16.65 13.68
C PRO A 16 -0.91 15.32 12.97
N TYR A 17 -2.12 15.21 12.38
CA TYR A 17 -2.46 14.21 11.36
C TYR A 17 -2.79 14.93 10.05
N HIS A 18 -2.06 14.59 8.99
CA HIS A 18 -2.19 15.26 7.69
C HIS A 18 -3.32 14.64 6.86
N THR A 19 -4.57 15.02 7.13
CA THR A 19 -5.74 14.52 6.41
C THR A 19 -5.63 14.72 4.89
N ALA A 20 -5.10 15.87 4.45
CA ALA A 20 -4.91 16.15 3.02
C ALA A 20 -4.01 15.12 2.33
N ASP A 21 -2.98 14.61 3.02
CA ASP A 21 -2.06 13.62 2.47
C ASP A 21 -2.72 12.25 2.36
N PHE A 22 -3.53 11.88 3.35
CA PHE A 22 -4.33 10.65 3.33
C PHE A 22 -5.30 10.66 2.16
N LEU A 23 -6.03 11.76 1.98
CA LEU A 23 -6.97 11.90 0.86
C LEU A 23 -6.23 11.91 -0.49
N ALA A 24 -5.08 12.60 -0.59
CA ALA A 24 -4.27 12.64 -1.81
C ALA A 24 -3.78 11.24 -2.24
N PHE A 25 -3.46 10.36 -1.28
CA PHE A 25 -3.09 8.97 -1.58
C PHE A 25 -4.25 8.17 -2.22
N HIS A 26 -5.48 8.43 -1.81
CA HIS A 26 -6.68 7.79 -2.36
C HIS A 26 -7.21 8.47 -3.63
N LEU A 27 -6.82 9.72 -3.89
CA LEU A 27 -7.17 10.50 -5.09
C LEU A 27 -6.27 10.22 -6.31
N ARG A 28 -5.42 9.19 -6.26
CA ARG A 28 -4.46 8.92 -7.35
C ARG A 28 -5.14 8.53 -8.67
N ASP A 29 -6.30 7.86 -8.62
CA ASP A 29 -7.08 7.54 -9.82
C ASP A 29 -8.28 8.48 -9.99
N ASN A 30 -8.14 9.45 -10.90
CA ASN A 30 -9.16 10.47 -11.21
C ASN A 30 -10.46 9.91 -11.82
N HIS A 31 -10.53 8.61 -12.11
CA HIS A 31 -11.76 7.96 -12.57
C HIS A 31 -12.63 7.41 -11.43
N HIS A 32 -12.11 7.38 -10.20
CA HIS A 32 -12.86 7.03 -8.99
C HIS A 32 -13.63 5.70 -9.08
N VAL A 33 -13.09 4.70 -9.82
CA VAL A 33 -13.82 3.45 -10.09
C VAL A 33 -13.98 2.58 -8.84
N ALA A 34 -12.94 2.50 -8.01
CA ALA A 34 -12.91 1.70 -6.79
C ALA A 34 -12.79 2.54 -5.53
N GLU A 35 -12.59 3.86 -5.67
CA GLU A 35 -12.36 4.79 -4.57
C GLU A 35 -13.10 6.10 -4.87
N GLU A 36 -14.03 6.48 -4.01
CA GLU A 36 -14.65 7.82 -4.00
C GLU A 36 -14.05 8.60 -2.83
N VAL A 37 -13.60 9.83 -3.09
CA VAL A 37 -12.95 10.66 -2.08
C VAL A 37 -13.59 12.03 -2.06
N THR A 38 -13.97 12.50 -0.86
CA THR A 38 -14.44 13.86 -0.60
C THR A 38 -13.41 14.62 0.25
N GLU A 39 -13.75 15.83 0.71
CA GLU A 39 -12.87 16.67 1.55
C GLU A 39 -12.43 16.02 2.87
N ASN A 40 -13.15 14.99 3.33
CA ASN A 40 -12.89 14.35 4.62
C ASN A 40 -13.23 12.85 4.64
N ARG A 41 -13.56 12.25 3.50
CA ARG A 41 -14.01 10.86 3.44
C ARG A 41 -13.36 10.11 2.29
N VAL A 42 -13.00 8.86 2.55
CA VAL A 42 -12.63 7.87 1.54
C VAL A 42 -13.62 6.71 1.61
N MET A 43 -14.24 6.37 0.49
CA MET A 43 -15.01 5.14 0.31
C MET A 43 -14.26 4.25 -0.67
N LYS A 44 -13.88 3.05 -0.26
CA LYS A 44 -13.06 2.12 -1.05
C LYS A 44 -13.75 0.77 -1.20
N GLY A 45 -13.98 0.35 -2.43
CA GLY A 45 -14.41 -1.01 -2.74
C GLY A 45 -13.26 -2.00 -2.57
N ILE A 46 -13.43 -2.97 -1.69
CA ILE A 46 -12.46 -4.04 -1.42
C ILE A 46 -13.13 -5.41 -1.57
N CYS A 47 -12.31 -6.45 -1.63
CA CYS A 47 -12.77 -7.83 -1.56
C CYS A 47 -12.33 -8.44 -0.22
N LEU A 48 -13.28 -8.98 0.54
CA LEU A 48 -13.03 -9.68 1.80
C LEU A 48 -13.54 -11.10 1.67
N HIS A 49 -12.63 -12.08 1.76
CA HIS A 49 -12.94 -13.51 1.60
C HIS A 49 -13.82 -13.77 0.36
N SER A 50 -13.39 -13.23 -0.79
CA SER A 50 -14.10 -13.33 -2.06
C SER A 50 -15.49 -12.68 -2.12
N HIS A 51 -15.85 -11.85 -1.14
CA HIS A 51 -17.09 -11.07 -1.13
C HIS A 51 -16.82 -9.57 -1.34
N PRO A 52 -17.64 -8.88 -2.15
CA PRO A 52 -17.60 -7.42 -2.23
C PRO A 52 -17.85 -6.77 -0.87
N ALA A 53 -16.98 -5.83 -0.52
CA ALA A 53 -17.11 -5.03 0.68
C ALA A 53 -16.75 -3.56 0.39
N LEU A 54 -17.22 -2.69 1.25
CA LEU A 54 -17.00 -1.25 1.20
C LEU A 54 -16.39 -0.80 2.52
N LEU A 55 -15.18 -0.28 2.45
CA LEU A 55 -14.50 0.38 3.55
C LEU A 55 -14.70 1.88 3.42
N THR A 56 -15.27 2.50 4.45
CA THR A 56 -15.48 3.95 4.52
C THR A 56 -14.68 4.51 5.69
N LEU A 57 -13.82 5.49 5.42
CA LEU A 57 -13.05 6.24 6.42
C LEU A 57 -13.51 7.70 6.38
N GLU A 58 -14.13 8.17 7.46
CA GLU A 58 -14.54 9.56 7.64
C GLU A 58 -13.63 10.22 8.68
N ILE A 59 -12.92 11.27 8.28
CA ILE A 59 -11.94 11.97 9.10
C ILE A 59 -12.58 13.23 9.69
N SER A 60 -12.43 13.41 11.00
CA SER A 60 -12.81 14.62 11.73
C SER A 60 -11.64 15.07 12.60
N SER A 61 -11.81 16.18 13.32
CA SER A 61 -10.77 16.70 14.20
C SER A 61 -10.46 15.70 15.31
N GLY A 62 -9.26 15.11 15.29
CA GLY A 62 -8.75 14.22 16.33
C GLY A 62 -9.23 12.77 16.28
N GLU A 63 -10.07 12.38 15.32
CA GLU A 63 -10.55 11.01 15.17
C GLU A 63 -10.91 10.65 13.72
N ALA A 64 -10.94 9.35 13.44
CA ALA A 64 -11.45 8.78 12.21
C ALA A 64 -12.55 7.76 12.55
N ARG A 65 -13.73 7.93 11.95
CA ARG A 65 -14.79 6.92 11.97
C ARG A 65 -14.57 5.97 10.79
N VAL A 66 -14.43 4.68 11.08
CA VAL A 66 -14.21 3.66 10.06
C VAL A 66 -15.36 2.67 10.06
N THR A 67 -15.93 2.47 8.88
CA THR A 67 -17.06 1.58 8.64
C THR A 67 -16.65 0.53 7.63
N LEU A 68 -17.00 -0.73 7.90
CA LEU A 68 -16.95 -1.81 6.91
C LEU A 68 -18.36 -2.33 6.66
N SER A 69 -18.77 -2.42 5.39
CA SER A 69 -20.00 -3.10 4.98
C SER A 69 -19.76 -4.16 3.92
N THR A 70 -20.50 -5.26 3.97
CA THR A 70 -20.37 -6.39 3.02
C THR A 70 -21.70 -6.71 2.37
N ASP A 71 -21.67 -7.14 1.10
CA ASP A 71 -22.84 -7.71 0.43
C ASP A 71 -22.99 -9.21 0.77
N GLY A 72 -24.22 -9.66 1.00
CA GLY A 72 -24.56 -11.08 1.12
C GLY A 72 -24.67 -11.63 2.56
N PRO A 73 -25.10 -12.91 2.72
CA PRO A 73 -25.46 -13.49 4.01
C PRO A 73 -24.27 -13.90 4.90
N GLY A 74 -23.03 -13.78 4.42
CA GLY A 74 -21.81 -14.12 5.18
C GLY A 74 -21.66 -13.28 6.45
N PRO A 75 -21.02 -13.78 7.52
CA PRO A 75 -20.69 -12.96 8.68
C PRO A 75 -19.86 -11.74 8.24
N LEU A 76 -19.96 -10.61 8.97
CA LEU A 76 -18.87 -9.64 8.92
C LEU A 76 -17.63 -10.41 9.39
N PRO A 77 -16.62 -10.61 8.54
CA PRO A 77 -15.50 -11.50 8.85
C PRO A 77 -14.59 -10.94 9.96
N GLU A 78 -14.81 -9.68 10.32
CA GLU A 78 -13.95 -8.94 11.23
C GLU A 78 -14.66 -8.73 12.57
N ASP A 79 -14.06 -9.26 13.63
CA ASP A 79 -14.31 -8.77 14.97
C ASP A 79 -13.81 -7.33 15.11
N GLU A 80 -14.20 -6.67 16.20
CA GLU A 80 -13.81 -5.28 16.45
C GLU A 80 -12.27 -5.11 16.49
N ALA A 81 -11.52 -6.13 16.92
CA ALA A 81 -10.06 -6.08 16.99
C ALA A 81 -9.41 -6.07 15.60
N ARG A 82 -9.87 -6.91 14.67
CA ARG A 82 -9.44 -6.92 13.27
C ARG A 82 -9.80 -5.60 12.59
N MET A 83 -11.00 -5.09 12.83
CA MET A 83 -11.43 -3.80 12.30
C MET A 83 -10.56 -2.65 12.84
N GLN A 84 -10.21 -2.67 14.12
CA GLN A 84 -9.27 -1.71 14.73
C GLN A 84 -7.88 -1.79 14.09
N HIS A 85 -7.38 -3.00 13.83
CA HIS A 85 -6.12 -3.18 13.13
C HIS A 85 -6.17 -2.62 11.70
N LEU A 86 -7.17 -3.00 10.90
CA LEU A 86 -7.34 -2.52 9.52
C LEU A 86 -7.46 -0.99 9.47
N ALA A 87 -8.26 -0.39 10.34
CA ALA A 87 -8.40 1.06 10.41
C ALA A 87 -7.08 1.75 10.72
N ARG A 88 -6.35 1.30 11.75
CA ARG A 88 -5.03 1.84 12.11
C ARG A 88 -4.00 1.62 11.00
N HIS A 89 -4.05 0.48 10.33
CA HIS A 89 -3.21 0.14 9.19
C HIS A 89 -3.43 1.13 8.04
N MET A 90 -4.66 1.25 7.55
CA MET A 90 -5.03 2.16 6.46
C MET A 90 -4.65 3.61 6.74
N LEU A 91 -4.86 4.07 7.99
CA LEU A 91 -4.57 5.43 8.42
C LEU A 91 -3.08 5.69 8.70
N GLY A 92 -2.21 4.68 8.62
CA GLY A 92 -0.77 4.80 8.91
C GLY A 92 -0.44 4.96 10.40
N LEU A 93 -1.34 4.55 11.30
CA LEU A 93 -1.23 4.75 12.75
C LEU A 93 -0.49 3.62 13.50
N ILE A 94 0.01 2.63 12.76
CA ILE A 94 0.89 1.58 13.31
C ILE A 94 2.35 2.03 13.29
N GLN A 95 2.69 3.07 12.53
CA GLN A 95 4.06 3.56 12.35
C GLN A 95 4.54 4.34 13.59
N PRO A 96 5.76 4.10 14.08
CA PRO A 96 6.37 4.85 15.19
C PRO A 96 6.96 6.17 14.68
N VAL A 97 6.13 7.01 14.04
CA VAL A 97 6.57 8.25 13.38
C VAL A 97 7.25 9.20 14.36
N GLU A 98 6.66 9.37 15.55
CA GLU A 98 7.18 10.28 16.57
C GLU A 98 8.53 9.81 17.12
N GLU A 99 8.75 8.49 17.22
CA GLU A 99 10.03 7.91 17.64
C GLU A 99 11.09 8.10 16.56
N PHE A 100 10.76 7.84 15.29
CA PHE A 100 11.61 8.10 14.13
C PHE A 100 12.05 9.56 14.08
N GLU A 101 11.11 10.49 14.21
CA GLU A 101 11.38 11.92 14.19
C GLU A 101 12.28 12.33 15.35
N THR A 102 11.98 11.87 16.56
CA THR A 102 12.79 12.19 17.75
C THR A 102 14.24 11.74 17.57
N GLN A 103 14.44 10.55 17.00
CA GLN A 103 15.77 9.98 16.79
C GLN A 103 16.57 10.70 15.68
N TYR A 104 15.91 11.11 14.58
CA TYR A 104 16.62 11.59 13.39
C TYR A 104 16.43 13.09 13.08
N GLN A 105 15.66 13.84 13.87
CA GLN A 105 15.43 15.27 13.65
C GLN A 105 16.71 16.11 13.64
N ASP A 106 17.78 15.67 14.31
CA ASP A 106 19.07 16.38 14.37
C ASP A 106 20.14 15.79 13.44
N HIS A 107 19.77 14.81 12.61
CA HIS A 107 20.68 14.25 11.62
C HIS A 107 21.20 15.37 10.69
N PRO A 108 22.52 15.49 10.44
CA PRO A 108 23.09 16.66 9.75
C PRO A 108 22.53 16.90 8.35
N LEU A 109 22.22 15.82 7.62
CA LEU A 109 21.65 15.88 6.26
C LEU A 109 20.13 15.71 6.24
N ALA A 110 19.59 14.65 6.86
CA ALA A 110 18.15 14.35 6.85
C ALA A 110 17.31 15.15 7.85
N GLY A 111 17.89 15.69 8.92
CA GLY A 111 17.16 16.38 10.00
C GLY A 111 16.29 17.56 9.52
N PRO A 112 16.80 18.47 8.68
CA PRO A 112 15.98 19.53 8.09
C PRO A 112 14.76 19.01 7.32
N LEU A 113 14.93 17.93 6.54
CA LEU A 113 13.85 17.29 5.78
C LEU A 113 12.79 16.68 6.70
N ILE A 114 13.23 15.94 7.72
CA ILE A 114 12.35 15.28 8.70
C ILE A 114 11.53 16.33 9.46
N ARG A 115 12.16 17.41 9.95
CA ARG A 115 11.44 18.50 10.63
C ARG A 115 10.44 19.21 9.71
N GLN A 116 10.79 19.42 8.45
CA GLN A 116 9.89 20.03 7.47
C GLN A 116 8.66 19.15 7.19
N GLN A 117 8.82 17.83 7.25
CA GLN A 117 7.78 16.84 6.94
C GLN A 117 7.24 16.17 8.22
N LYS A 118 7.28 16.86 9.36
CA LYS A 118 6.83 16.32 10.65
C LYS A 118 5.40 15.77 10.56
N GLY A 119 5.15 14.59 11.12
CA GLY A 119 3.88 13.86 11.10
C GLY A 119 3.66 13.01 9.83
N LEU A 120 4.67 12.88 8.97
CA LEU A 120 4.60 12.11 7.73
C LEU A 120 4.30 10.63 8.00
N ARG A 121 3.30 10.11 7.29
CA ARG A 121 2.86 8.72 7.39
C ARG A 121 2.83 8.07 6.01
N ILE A 122 2.95 6.74 6.00
CA ILE A 122 2.84 5.92 4.80
C ILE A 122 1.45 5.27 4.82
N TYR A 123 0.53 5.74 4.00
CA TYR A 123 -0.83 5.17 3.95
C TYR A 123 -0.83 3.82 3.25
N GLN A 124 -1.62 2.89 3.75
CA GLN A 124 -1.47 1.48 3.38
C GLN A 124 -2.49 1.00 2.35
N SER A 125 -2.19 -0.13 1.72
CA SER A 125 -3.17 -0.89 0.94
C SER A 125 -4.14 -1.61 1.88
N ALA A 126 -5.34 -1.95 1.41
CA ALA A 126 -6.32 -2.62 2.28
C ALA A 126 -5.93 -4.07 2.57
N THR A 127 -5.16 -4.70 1.68
CA THR A 127 -4.65 -6.06 1.86
C THR A 127 -3.21 -6.18 1.39
N PRO A 128 -2.45 -7.15 1.93
CA PRO A 128 -1.16 -7.53 1.38
C PRO A 128 -1.18 -7.88 -0.11
N PHE A 129 -2.22 -8.58 -0.56
CA PHE A 129 -2.38 -8.93 -1.97
C PHE A 129 -2.50 -7.69 -2.86
N GLU A 130 -3.30 -6.70 -2.46
CA GLU A 130 -3.40 -5.41 -3.16
C GLU A 130 -2.04 -4.72 -3.26
N ALA A 131 -1.25 -4.72 -2.17
CA ALA A 131 0.09 -4.14 -2.16
C ALA A 131 1.06 -4.85 -3.11
N ILE A 132 1.08 -6.19 -3.11
CA ILE A 132 1.96 -6.99 -3.99
C ILE A 132 1.54 -6.81 -5.46
N ASN A 133 0.24 -6.90 -5.76
CA ASN A 133 -0.25 -6.73 -7.12
C ASN A 133 0.03 -5.31 -7.64
N TRP A 134 -0.19 -4.27 -6.83
CA TRP A 134 0.21 -2.91 -7.19
C TRP A 134 1.71 -2.80 -7.48
N ALA A 135 2.56 -3.41 -6.66
CA ALA A 135 4.00 -3.43 -6.87
C ALA A 135 4.39 -4.13 -8.19
N ILE A 136 3.74 -5.25 -8.54
CA ILE A 136 3.93 -5.94 -9.83
C ILE A 136 3.49 -5.05 -11.00
N ILE A 137 2.31 -4.43 -10.90
CA ILE A 137 1.78 -3.51 -11.91
C ILE A 137 2.76 -2.36 -12.15
N GLY A 138 3.28 -1.76 -11.07
CA GLY A 138 4.13 -0.57 -11.10
C GLY A 138 5.56 -0.77 -11.61
N GLN A 139 6.03 -2.00 -11.79
CA GLN A 139 7.44 -2.25 -12.17
C GLN A 139 7.79 -1.54 -13.50
N GLN A 140 8.87 -0.75 -13.48
CA GLN A 140 9.49 -0.14 -14.67
C GLN A 140 8.55 0.73 -15.53
N ILE A 141 7.47 1.27 -14.94
CA ILE A 141 6.54 2.17 -15.63
C ILE A 141 6.22 3.39 -14.77
N SER A 142 5.62 4.42 -15.36
CA SER A 142 5.14 5.56 -14.60
C SER A 142 3.95 5.20 -13.70
N VAL A 143 3.76 5.96 -12.62
CA VAL A 143 2.60 5.81 -11.71
C VAL A 143 1.29 5.93 -12.49
N GLN A 144 1.19 6.87 -13.44
CA GLN A 144 -0.02 7.04 -14.27
C GLN A 144 -0.32 5.83 -15.16
N ALA A 145 0.71 5.19 -15.72
CA ALA A 145 0.53 3.95 -16.47
C ALA A 145 0.09 2.79 -15.54
N ALA A 146 0.65 2.71 -14.34
CA ALA A 146 0.26 1.71 -13.33
C ALA A 146 -1.21 1.89 -12.90
N ILE A 147 -1.65 3.13 -12.67
CA ILE A 147 -3.05 3.47 -12.36
C ILE A 147 -3.98 3.02 -13.48
N SER A 148 -3.62 3.28 -14.74
CA SER A 148 -4.41 2.85 -15.90
C SER A 148 -4.55 1.33 -15.99
N ILE A 149 -3.47 0.57 -15.75
CA ILE A 149 -3.50 -0.89 -15.72
C ILE A 149 -4.36 -1.39 -14.56
N ARG A 150 -4.18 -0.85 -13.35
CA ARG A 150 -4.99 -1.18 -12.16
C ARG A 150 -6.47 -0.98 -12.43
N ARG A 151 -6.86 0.16 -12.98
CA ARG A 151 -8.25 0.47 -13.32
C ARG A 151 -8.84 -0.52 -14.33
N ARG A 152 -8.11 -0.81 -15.42
CA ARG A 152 -8.56 -1.78 -16.41
C ARG A 152 -8.71 -3.17 -15.82
N LEU A 153 -7.78 -3.60 -14.96
CA LEU A 153 -7.88 -4.88 -14.24
C LEU A 153 -9.16 -4.93 -13.40
N ILE A 154 -9.38 -3.93 -12.54
CA ILE A 154 -10.56 -3.87 -11.66
C ILE A 154 -11.87 -3.95 -12.47
N GLN A 155 -11.94 -3.19 -13.56
CA GLN A 155 -13.11 -3.18 -14.45
C GLN A 155 -13.28 -4.49 -15.23
N HIS A 156 -12.18 -5.14 -15.62
CA HIS A 156 -12.18 -6.42 -16.33
C HIS A 156 -12.67 -7.55 -15.44
N ILE A 157 -12.20 -7.63 -14.18
CA ILE A 157 -12.65 -8.63 -13.22
C ILE A 157 -14.14 -8.51 -12.93
N GLY A 158 -14.64 -7.28 -12.87
CA GLY A 158 -16.09 -7.10 -12.84
C GLY A 158 -16.71 -7.05 -11.43
N LEU A 159 -15.90 -7.15 -10.36
CA LEU A 159 -16.40 -7.25 -8.99
C LEU A 159 -16.97 -5.91 -8.49
N ARG A 160 -18.22 -5.91 -8.02
CA ARG A 160 -18.93 -4.69 -7.58
C ARG A 160 -19.62 -4.89 -6.24
N HIS A 161 -19.55 -3.85 -5.42
CA HIS A 161 -20.37 -3.72 -4.21
C HIS A 161 -21.70 -3.01 -4.52
N SER A 162 -22.73 -3.23 -3.72
CA SER A 162 -24.07 -2.65 -3.86
C SER A 162 -24.12 -1.12 -3.80
N SER A 163 -23.06 -0.47 -3.32
CA SER A 163 -22.87 0.98 -3.41
C SER A 163 -22.61 1.48 -4.83
N GLY A 164 -22.29 0.59 -5.78
CA GLY A 164 -21.95 0.91 -7.16
C GLY A 164 -20.45 1.00 -7.44
N LEU A 165 -19.61 1.06 -6.40
CA LEU A 165 -18.15 1.03 -6.55
C LEU A 165 -17.66 -0.35 -6.98
N TRP A 166 -16.62 -0.35 -7.82
CA TRP A 166 -15.87 -1.55 -8.12
C TRP A 166 -14.99 -1.95 -6.93
N CYS A 167 -14.76 -3.24 -6.75
CA CYS A 167 -13.91 -3.77 -5.69
C CYS A 167 -12.54 -4.17 -6.23
N TYR A 168 -11.48 -3.87 -5.49
CA TYR A 168 -10.17 -4.44 -5.81
C TYR A 168 -10.21 -5.97 -5.63
N PRO A 169 -9.77 -6.77 -6.63
CA PRO A 169 -9.89 -8.22 -6.60
C PRO A 169 -8.89 -8.89 -5.64
N ASP A 170 -9.26 -10.08 -5.14
CA ASP A 170 -8.34 -11.00 -4.46
C ASP A 170 -7.71 -12.01 -5.45
N ALA A 171 -6.88 -12.92 -4.94
CA ALA A 171 -6.20 -13.92 -5.75
C ALA A 171 -7.17 -14.86 -6.48
N ALA A 172 -8.21 -15.36 -5.81
CA ALA A 172 -9.27 -16.18 -6.39
C ALA A 172 -9.91 -15.53 -7.63
N HIS A 173 -10.21 -14.22 -7.55
CA HIS A 173 -10.79 -13.50 -8.69
C HIS A 173 -9.79 -13.31 -9.83
N ILE A 174 -8.50 -13.10 -9.53
CA ILE A 174 -7.46 -13.06 -10.58
C ILE A 174 -7.41 -14.37 -11.35
N LEU A 175 -7.54 -15.53 -10.69
CA LEU A 175 -7.52 -16.84 -11.35
C LEU A 175 -8.75 -17.13 -12.23
N GLN A 176 -9.79 -16.30 -12.16
CA GLN A 176 -10.92 -16.37 -13.10
C GLN A 176 -10.60 -15.66 -14.44
N THR A 177 -9.47 -14.95 -14.52
CA THR A 177 -8.97 -14.29 -15.72
C THR A 177 -7.82 -15.10 -16.31
N ASP A 178 -7.84 -15.29 -17.63
CA ASP A 178 -6.74 -15.93 -18.35
C ASP A 178 -5.59 -14.94 -18.65
N PHE A 179 -4.48 -15.48 -19.14
CA PHE A 179 -3.32 -14.68 -19.51
C PHE A 179 -3.66 -13.57 -20.50
N ASP A 180 -4.48 -13.86 -21.52
CA ASP A 180 -4.86 -12.88 -22.54
C ASP A 180 -5.75 -11.76 -21.99
N GLY A 181 -6.62 -12.07 -21.01
CA GLY A 181 -7.38 -11.09 -20.24
C GLY A 181 -6.48 -10.10 -19.51
N LEU A 182 -5.45 -10.59 -18.80
CA LEU A 182 -4.46 -9.71 -18.14
C LEU A 182 -3.67 -8.89 -19.18
N ARG A 183 -3.31 -9.48 -20.31
CA ARG A 183 -2.61 -8.77 -21.40
C ARG A 183 -3.47 -7.65 -21.98
N SER A 184 -4.77 -7.87 -22.15
CA SER A 184 -5.73 -6.85 -22.59
C SER A 184 -5.83 -5.67 -21.61
N CYS A 185 -5.62 -5.92 -20.32
CA CYS A 185 -5.54 -4.91 -19.27
C CYS A 185 -4.22 -4.12 -19.26
N GLY A 186 -3.25 -4.49 -20.10
CA GLY A 186 -1.96 -3.81 -20.27
C GLY A 186 -0.80 -4.39 -19.47
N PHE A 187 -0.98 -5.56 -18.84
CA PHE A 187 0.14 -6.26 -18.20
C PHE A 187 1.17 -6.67 -19.25
N SER A 188 2.46 -6.59 -18.94
CA SER A 188 3.50 -7.26 -19.74
C SER A 188 3.41 -8.79 -19.56
N VAL A 189 4.05 -9.56 -20.43
CA VAL A 189 4.13 -11.03 -20.28
C VAL A 189 4.68 -11.41 -18.90
N GLY A 190 5.77 -10.77 -18.47
CA GLY A 190 6.37 -11.02 -17.17
C GLY A 190 5.44 -10.69 -15.99
N LYS A 191 4.73 -9.55 -16.05
CA LYS A 191 3.81 -9.13 -14.99
C LYS A 191 2.58 -10.04 -14.91
N ALA A 192 2.02 -10.43 -16.05
CA ALA A 192 0.89 -11.35 -16.11
C ALA A 192 1.27 -12.72 -15.52
N ASN A 193 2.41 -13.29 -15.93
CA ASN A 193 2.90 -14.55 -15.38
C ASN A 193 3.19 -14.47 -13.87
N ALA A 194 3.80 -13.38 -13.40
CA ALA A 194 4.08 -13.19 -11.98
C ALA A 194 2.81 -13.09 -11.15
N LEU A 195 1.80 -12.35 -11.63
CA LEU A 195 0.52 -12.20 -10.95
C LEU A 195 -0.26 -13.53 -10.91
N LEU A 196 -0.33 -14.26 -12.03
CA LEU A 196 -0.98 -15.58 -12.06
C LEU A 196 -0.28 -16.57 -11.14
N ALA A 197 1.06 -16.67 -11.20
CA ALA A 197 1.82 -17.57 -10.33
C ALA A 197 1.68 -17.22 -8.84
N LEU A 198 1.65 -15.92 -8.49
CA LEU A 198 1.35 -15.48 -7.13
C LEU A 198 -0.05 -15.93 -6.70
N SER A 199 -1.05 -15.67 -7.53
CA SER A 199 -2.44 -16.03 -7.24
C SER A 199 -2.62 -17.55 -7.10
N GLU A 200 -2.00 -18.35 -7.97
CA GLU A 200 -2.02 -19.82 -7.88
C GLU A 200 -1.40 -20.33 -6.58
N GLN A 201 -0.26 -19.78 -6.16
CA GLN A 201 0.40 -20.20 -4.92
C GLN A 201 -0.41 -19.82 -3.67
N LEU A 202 -1.08 -18.67 -3.68
CA LEU A 202 -1.95 -18.26 -2.58
C LEU A 202 -3.20 -19.15 -2.50
N GLU A 203 -3.88 -19.37 -3.62
CA GLU A 203 -5.12 -20.16 -3.66
C GLU A 203 -4.89 -21.65 -3.40
N SER A 204 -3.74 -22.19 -3.80
CA SER A 204 -3.35 -23.57 -3.47
C SER A 204 -2.84 -23.75 -2.04
N GLY A 205 -2.57 -22.66 -1.31
CA GLY A 205 -1.95 -22.68 0.01
C GLY A 205 -0.45 -22.99 0.00
N ALA A 206 0.20 -23.05 -1.18
CA ALA A 206 1.65 -23.20 -1.30
C ALA A 206 2.40 -21.97 -0.77
N LEU A 207 1.78 -20.79 -0.85
CA LEU A 207 2.20 -19.55 -0.21
C LEU A 207 1.11 -19.10 0.77
N VAL A 208 1.50 -18.84 2.02
CA VAL A 208 0.60 -18.23 3.01
C VAL A 208 1.20 -16.91 3.45
N LEU A 209 0.47 -15.82 3.23
CA LEU A 209 0.86 -14.50 3.76
C LEU A 209 0.44 -14.43 5.24
N PRO A 210 1.33 -14.03 6.15
CA PRO A 210 0.97 -13.87 7.55
C PRO A 210 0.08 -12.63 7.74
N ASP A 211 -0.67 -12.56 8.83
CA ASP A 211 -1.42 -11.34 9.17
C ASP A 211 -0.48 -10.17 9.51
N VAL A 212 0.70 -10.46 10.07
CA VAL A 212 1.70 -9.47 10.51
C VAL A 212 3.10 -9.90 10.10
N VAL A 213 3.90 -8.94 9.64
CA VAL A 213 5.34 -9.11 9.40
C VAL A 213 6.14 -8.44 10.51
N THR A 214 7.05 -9.20 11.11
CA THR A 214 7.96 -8.78 12.19
C THR A 214 9.40 -9.03 11.76
N PRO A 215 10.41 -8.49 12.48
CA PRO A 215 11.81 -8.78 12.18
C PRO A 215 12.14 -10.28 12.13
N GLU A 216 11.44 -11.11 12.90
CA GLU A 216 11.67 -12.56 12.99
C GLU A 216 11.18 -13.33 11.76
N ASN A 217 10.16 -12.84 11.05
CA ASN A 217 9.58 -13.53 9.88
C ASN A 217 9.76 -12.80 8.55
N ALA A 218 10.23 -11.54 8.55
CA ALA A 218 10.37 -10.72 7.35
C ALA A 218 11.24 -11.37 6.26
N ASP A 219 12.34 -12.02 6.66
CA ASP A 219 13.25 -12.70 5.73
C ASP A 219 12.58 -13.92 5.08
N ALA A 220 11.80 -14.69 5.86
CA ALA A 220 11.06 -15.83 5.35
C ALA A 220 9.96 -15.42 4.36
N VAL A 221 9.20 -14.36 4.69
CA VAL A 221 8.20 -13.79 3.76
C VAL A 221 8.86 -13.25 2.50
N SER A 222 10.00 -12.58 2.64
CA SER A 222 10.77 -12.06 1.51
C SER A 222 11.29 -13.17 0.60
N ALA A 223 11.82 -14.25 1.17
CA ALA A 223 12.30 -15.41 0.43
C ALA A 223 11.16 -16.08 -0.35
N SER A 224 10.01 -16.29 0.27
CA SER A 224 8.85 -16.89 -0.38
C SER A 224 8.32 -16.04 -1.55
N LEU A 225 8.26 -14.72 -1.38
CA LEU A 225 7.83 -13.83 -2.47
C LEU A 225 8.85 -13.75 -3.60
N THR A 226 10.16 -13.66 -3.28
CA THR A 226 11.22 -13.59 -4.30
C THR A 226 11.44 -14.90 -5.06
N ALA A 227 10.97 -16.03 -4.53
CA ALA A 227 10.96 -17.30 -5.25
C ALA A 227 10.03 -17.29 -6.47
N ILE A 228 9.05 -16.38 -6.52
CA ILE A 228 8.14 -16.23 -7.66
C ILE A 228 8.86 -15.43 -8.76
N LYS A 229 9.07 -16.07 -9.91
CA LYS A 229 9.71 -15.43 -11.08
C LYS A 229 8.96 -14.16 -11.48
N GLY A 230 9.68 -13.03 -11.45
CA GLY A 230 9.14 -11.71 -11.77
C GLY A 230 8.84 -10.83 -10.54
N ILE A 231 8.97 -11.38 -9.32
CA ILE A 231 8.90 -10.63 -8.06
C ILE A 231 10.33 -10.46 -7.52
N GLY A 232 10.87 -9.25 -7.61
CA GLY A 232 12.22 -8.93 -7.15
C GLY A 232 12.25 -8.20 -5.80
N THR A 233 13.46 -7.96 -5.29
CA THR A 233 13.71 -7.33 -3.97
C THR A 233 12.99 -5.98 -3.78
N TRP A 234 12.91 -5.15 -4.83
CA TRP A 234 12.16 -3.89 -4.75
C TRP A 234 10.66 -4.13 -4.58
N THR A 235 10.07 -5.06 -5.35
CA THR A 235 8.65 -5.42 -5.26
C THR A 235 8.31 -5.96 -3.87
N VAL A 236 9.18 -6.81 -3.31
CA VAL A 236 9.02 -7.33 -1.95
C VAL A 236 9.14 -6.22 -0.91
N SER A 237 10.17 -5.37 -0.98
CA SER A 237 10.33 -4.26 -0.04
C SER A 237 9.12 -3.31 -0.05
N TYR A 238 8.58 -3.03 -1.24
CA TYR A 238 7.37 -2.24 -1.39
C TYR A 238 6.13 -2.95 -0.81
N ALA A 239 5.97 -4.25 -1.09
CA ALA A 239 4.85 -5.03 -0.58
C ALA A 239 4.88 -5.16 0.95
N LEU A 240 6.06 -5.41 1.53
CA LEU A 240 6.27 -5.44 2.98
C LEU A 240 5.91 -4.10 3.62
N LEU A 241 6.30 -3.00 2.99
CA LEU A 241 5.92 -1.66 3.44
C LEU A 241 4.40 -1.44 3.35
N ARG A 242 3.81 -1.61 2.17
CA ARG A 242 2.42 -1.18 1.88
C ARG A 242 1.33 -2.14 2.31
N GLY A 243 1.68 -3.41 2.42
CA GLY A 243 0.76 -4.49 2.78
C GLY A 243 0.86 -4.91 4.24
N PHE A 244 2.02 -4.71 4.88
CA PHE A 244 2.28 -5.23 6.23
C PHE A 244 2.82 -4.17 7.20
N ASN A 245 3.00 -2.93 6.77
CA ASN A 245 3.59 -1.87 7.58
C ASN A 245 5.00 -2.22 8.09
N TYR A 246 5.77 -3.02 7.35
CA TYR A 246 7.14 -3.37 7.72
C TYR A 246 8.11 -2.28 7.24
N LEU A 247 8.72 -1.56 8.18
CA LEU A 247 9.40 -0.29 7.90
C LEU A 247 10.92 -0.40 7.69
N ASN A 248 11.49 -1.61 7.75
CA ASN A 248 12.94 -1.79 7.60
C ASN A 248 13.38 -2.13 6.17
N GLY A 249 12.44 -2.21 5.22
CA GLY A 249 12.73 -2.41 3.80
C GLY A 249 13.48 -1.22 3.20
N SER A 250 14.63 -1.47 2.55
CA SER A 250 15.55 -0.39 2.13
C SER A 250 15.08 0.40 0.90
N LEU A 251 14.20 -0.10 0.04
CA LEU A 251 13.73 0.61 -1.18
C LEU A 251 14.84 1.24 -2.05
N HIS A 252 16.11 0.83 -1.92
CA HIS A 252 17.26 1.42 -2.62
C HIS A 252 17.21 1.30 -4.15
N GLY A 253 16.47 0.31 -4.66
CA GLY A 253 16.21 0.14 -6.08
C GLY A 253 15.19 1.14 -6.66
N ASP A 254 14.52 1.92 -5.81
CA ASP A 254 13.50 2.87 -6.23
C ASP A 254 14.11 4.13 -6.85
N ILE A 255 13.80 4.38 -8.13
CA ILE A 255 14.39 5.47 -8.90
C ILE A 255 14.09 6.84 -8.26
N ALA A 256 12.90 7.04 -7.69
CA ALA A 256 12.54 8.29 -7.07
C ALA A 256 13.29 8.50 -5.75
N VAL A 257 13.43 7.45 -4.93
CA VAL A 257 14.27 7.47 -3.71
C VAL A 257 15.70 7.86 -4.06
N ARG A 258 16.35 7.20 -5.03
CA ARG A 258 17.75 7.51 -5.40
C ARG A 258 17.91 8.94 -5.92
N ARG A 259 16.98 9.39 -6.76
CA ARG A 259 16.99 10.76 -7.31
C ARG A 259 16.83 11.80 -6.21
N ASN A 260 15.94 11.57 -5.25
CA ASN A 260 15.70 12.52 -4.17
C ASN A 260 16.80 12.46 -3.11
N LEU A 261 17.45 11.31 -2.91
CA LEU A 261 18.69 11.22 -2.15
C LEU A 261 19.80 12.02 -2.84
N GLN A 262 19.95 11.93 -4.16
CA GLN A 262 20.93 12.73 -4.91
C GLN A 262 20.72 14.23 -4.69
N ARG A 263 19.46 14.69 -4.72
CA ARG A 263 19.10 16.08 -4.42
C ARG A 263 19.41 16.46 -2.97
N LEU A 264 19.06 15.60 -2.01
CA LEU A 264 19.31 15.83 -0.58
C LEU A 264 20.82 15.96 -0.28
N LEU A 265 21.64 15.13 -0.93
CA LEU A 265 23.10 15.14 -0.79
C LEU A 265 23.80 16.20 -1.66
N ALA A 266 23.05 16.98 -2.44
CA ALA A 266 23.58 17.96 -3.38
C ALA A 266 24.69 17.39 -4.31
N ARG A 267 24.52 16.15 -4.79
CA ARG A 267 25.47 15.50 -5.70
C ARG A 267 25.13 15.73 -7.17
N ASP A 268 26.15 16.09 -7.95
CA ASP A 268 26.03 16.20 -9.41
C ASP A 268 25.91 14.83 -10.09
N GLU A 269 26.64 13.84 -9.56
CA GLU A 269 26.65 12.48 -10.07
C GLU A 269 25.41 11.69 -9.65
N LYS A 270 24.98 10.76 -10.52
CA LYS A 270 23.88 9.85 -10.23
C LYS A 270 24.25 8.92 -9.07
N ILE A 271 23.42 8.88 -8.04
CA ILE A 271 23.54 7.92 -6.95
C ILE A 271 23.08 6.53 -7.40
N THR A 272 23.91 5.53 -7.11
CA THR A 272 23.67 4.12 -7.41
C THR A 272 22.73 3.46 -6.39
N ALA A 273 22.26 2.25 -6.71
CA ALA A 273 21.45 1.46 -5.78
C ALA A 273 22.26 1.09 -4.51
N ASP A 274 23.53 0.73 -4.67
CA ASP A 274 24.40 0.32 -3.57
C ASP A 274 24.69 1.50 -2.62
N GLU A 275 25.04 2.68 -3.16
CA GLU A 275 25.21 3.89 -2.34
C GLU A 275 23.92 4.29 -1.62
N THR A 276 22.75 4.09 -2.25
CA THR A 276 21.45 4.36 -1.61
C THR A 276 21.18 3.34 -0.50
N GLN A 277 21.54 2.07 -0.70
CA GLN A 277 21.40 1.02 0.30
C GLN A 277 22.28 1.30 1.52
N GLU A 278 23.54 1.68 1.30
CA GLU A 278 24.49 2.06 2.35
C GLU A 278 23.96 3.25 3.15
N TRP A 279 23.53 4.33 2.47
CA TRP A 279 23.00 5.51 3.14
C TRP A 279 21.73 5.22 3.95
N LEU A 280 20.81 4.41 3.41
CA LEU A 280 19.59 4.04 4.13
C LEU A 280 19.85 3.07 5.28
N ALA A 281 21.01 2.41 5.34
CA ALA A 281 21.35 1.51 6.44
C ALA A 281 21.39 2.23 7.80
N ASP A 282 21.81 3.49 7.81
CA ASP A 282 21.90 4.36 9.00
C ASP A 282 20.54 4.66 9.63
N PHE A 283 19.44 4.41 8.90
CA PHE A 283 18.07 4.65 9.36
C PHE A 283 17.36 3.38 9.84
N ALA A 284 18.08 2.26 10.00
CA ALA A 284 17.49 1.07 10.61
C ALA A 284 16.98 1.37 12.04
N PRO A 285 15.83 0.81 12.47
CA PRO A 285 14.99 -0.19 11.79
C PRO A 285 13.89 0.43 10.87
N TRP A 286 14.02 1.70 10.48
CA TRP A 286 12.99 2.50 9.81
C TRP A 286 13.43 3.03 8.44
N ARG A 287 14.22 2.24 7.71
CA ARG A 287 14.74 2.60 6.37
C ARG A 287 13.65 3.05 5.41
N ALA A 288 12.47 2.41 5.46
CA ALA A 288 11.34 2.73 4.62
C ALA A 288 10.65 4.06 5.00
N LEU A 289 10.68 4.46 6.28
CA LEU A 289 10.22 5.80 6.68
C LEU A 289 11.14 6.88 6.11
N MET A 290 12.46 6.70 6.20
CA MET A 290 13.40 7.63 5.56
C MET A 290 13.20 7.66 4.03
N ALA A 291 13.00 6.51 3.38
CA ALA A 291 12.68 6.46 1.96
C ALA A 291 11.37 7.21 1.62
N ALA A 292 10.36 7.18 2.50
CA ALA A 292 9.12 7.94 2.31
C ALA A 292 9.31 9.47 2.44
N HIS A 293 10.18 9.92 3.36
CA HIS A 293 10.60 11.33 3.40
C HIS A 293 11.28 11.76 2.09
N LEU A 294 12.10 10.88 1.50
CA LEU A 294 12.70 11.11 0.19
C LEU A 294 11.65 11.14 -0.93
N TRP A 295 10.61 10.28 -0.91
CA TRP A 295 9.51 10.38 -1.88
C TRP A 295 8.78 11.73 -1.80
N ARG A 296 8.51 12.22 -0.57
CA ARG A 296 7.79 13.48 -0.34
C ARG A 296 8.53 14.73 -0.83
N LEU A 297 9.84 14.65 -1.09
CA LEU A 297 10.59 15.74 -1.74
C LEU A 297 10.09 16.07 -3.15
N GLU A 298 9.52 15.11 -3.87
CA GLU A 298 9.11 15.30 -5.26
C GLU A 298 7.64 15.66 -5.42
N SER A 299 6.78 15.21 -4.50
CA SER A 299 5.35 15.42 -4.57
C SER A 299 4.76 15.60 -3.18
N ALA A 300 4.02 16.69 -2.99
CA ALA A 300 3.17 16.88 -1.81
C ALA A 300 1.95 15.92 -1.81
N ALA A 301 1.62 15.31 -2.95
CA ALA A 301 0.51 14.39 -3.12
C ALA A 301 0.99 12.93 -3.10
N GLY A 302 0.38 12.13 -2.21
CA GLY A 302 0.47 10.68 -2.03
C GLY A 302 1.50 9.93 -2.89
N TYR A 303 2.66 9.64 -2.30
CA TYR A 303 3.60 8.62 -2.77
C TYR A 303 3.14 7.23 -2.35
#